data_AF-A0A951CVC0-F1
#
_entry.id   AF-A0A951CVC0-F1
#
_cell.length_a   1.000
_cell.length_b   1.000
_cell.length_c   1.000
_cell.angle_alpha   90.00
_cell.angle_beta   90.00
_cell.angle_gamma   90.00
#
_symmetry.space_group_name_H-M   'P 1'
#
loop_
_entity.id
_entity.type
_entity.pdbx_description
1 polymer ?
#
loop_
_entity_poly.entity_id
_entity_poly.type
_entity_poly.pdbx_seq_one_letter_code
_entity_poly.pdbx_strand_id
1 'polypeptide(L)'
;MAQTAVWNNVWLRILLVLLLAFAAMNAHAAQSDPPAHTPHLLLTPQLLRRLQRDRDRQTPRWVNFDNRVESTPDSSERGFELALYYAVTNDQTRGREAVDWALLHPCSARQVALILDWCWNLFSEDERRKLTDETCAASSSNPAQAARDAYFWALSRERDATTDQWSSVLPWLETGNLDGQTLYAACEYIMAVRANEHEDVRREARAFFSVLPAEFLLRLNADEIAHPGWMTHLAAFALVAVDPNLEGSQYLQSWAMEDSQTLRDGPGVAYEFLWANPYLPGLGYQNLETWVYDPNGRLFARTSWDADACRIALSAGAAHAENCRSGWDQTPQKFGHLALIPVTAACAEVTQRAQNETVILWRLNPQEALSYRENNKNESIHADTAGILRLNRDIQGKICRSR
;
A
#
# COMPACT_ATOMS: atom_id res chain seq x y z
N MET A 1 61.31 8.14 -18.39
CA MET A 1 61.65 6.86 -19.04
C MET A 1 61.79 5.72 -18.02
N ALA A 2 60.77 5.46 -17.19
CA ALA A 2 60.83 4.39 -16.17
C ALA A 2 59.47 3.71 -15.90
N GLN A 3 58.51 3.82 -16.83
CA GLN A 3 57.17 3.22 -16.69
C GLN A 3 56.92 2.00 -17.59
N THR A 4 57.85 1.66 -18.49
CA THR A 4 57.67 0.54 -19.44
C THR A 4 58.35 -0.76 -19.00
N ALA A 5 59.18 -0.76 -17.94
CA ALA A 5 59.94 -1.94 -17.52
C ALA A 5 59.09 -2.99 -16.77
N VAL A 6 58.01 -2.58 -16.09
CA VAL A 6 57.21 -3.48 -15.25
C VAL A 6 56.31 -4.41 -16.09
N TRP A 7 55.93 -3.98 -17.30
CA TRP A 7 54.97 -4.72 -18.12
C TRP A 7 55.59 -5.81 -19.00
N ASN A 8 56.90 -5.83 -19.28
CA ASN A 8 57.52 -6.87 -20.11
C ASN A 8 58.00 -8.11 -19.35
N ASN A 9 57.84 -8.13 -18.02
CA ASN A 9 58.32 -9.25 -17.21
C ASN A 9 57.25 -10.34 -17.12
N VAL A 10 57.38 -11.37 -17.96
CA VAL A 10 56.45 -12.51 -18.06
C VAL A 10 56.20 -13.17 -16.70
N TRP A 11 57.23 -13.25 -15.86
CA TRP A 11 57.13 -13.81 -14.51
C TRP A 11 56.21 -12.99 -13.59
N LEU A 12 56.23 -11.65 -13.71
CA LEU A 12 55.37 -10.79 -12.90
C LEU A 12 53.90 -10.94 -13.30
N ARG A 13 53.61 -11.15 -14.59
CA ARG A 13 52.25 -11.40 -15.09
C ARG A 13 51.72 -12.75 -14.62
N ILE A 14 52.55 -13.80 -14.65
CA ILE A 14 52.19 -15.12 -14.13
C ILE A 14 51.90 -15.04 -12.63
N LEU A 15 52.72 -14.30 -11.87
CA LEU A 15 52.54 -14.13 -10.42
C LEU A 15 51.27 -13.35 -10.09
N LEU A 16 50.91 -12.33 -10.88
CA LEU A 16 49.68 -11.54 -10.70
C LEU A 16 48.42 -12.33 -11.08
N VAL A 17 48.49 -13.16 -12.12
CA VAL A 17 47.40 -14.09 -12.49
C VAL A 17 47.25 -15.18 -11.43
N LEU A 18 48.34 -15.72 -10.89
CA LEU A 18 48.29 -16.68 -9.79
C LEU A 18 47.74 -16.05 -8.51
N LEU A 19 48.10 -14.80 -8.18
CA LEU A 19 47.53 -14.07 -7.04
C LEU A 19 46.02 -13.80 -7.22
N LEU A 20 45.59 -13.43 -8.42
CA LEU A 20 44.16 -13.25 -8.72
C LEU A 20 43.39 -14.58 -8.70
N ALA A 21 43.99 -15.66 -9.20
CA ALA A 21 43.41 -17.00 -9.14
C ALA A 21 43.33 -17.50 -7.69
N PHE A 22 44.36 -17.26 -6.88
CA PHE A 22 44.37 -17.64 -5.46
C PHE A 22 43.37 -16.80 -4.64
N ALA A 23 43.20 -15.52 -4.96
CA ALA A 23 42.16 -14.67 -4.38
C ALA A 23 40.75 -15.14 -4.78
N ALA A 24 40.54 -15.54 -6.03
CA ALA A 24 39.28 -16.10 -6.50
C ALA A 24 38.95 -17.47 -5.88
N MET A 25 39.96 -18.31 -5.68
CA MET A 25 39.80 -19.63 -5.03
C MET A 25 39.53 -19.50 -3.52
N ASN A 26 40.15 -18.53 -2.83
CA ASN A 26 39.83 -18.25 -1.43
C ASN A 26 38.46 -17.58 -1.25
N ALA A 27 37.98 -16.80 -2.23
CA ALA A 27 36.63 -16.26 -2.21
C ALA A 27 35.54 -17.35 -2.35
N HIS A 28 35.84 -18.45 -3.04
CA HIS A 28 34.95 -19.61 -3.16
C HIS A 28 35.01 -20.58 -1.97
N ALA A 29 36.10 -20.55 -1.18
CA ALA A 29 36.29 -21.44 -0.03
C ALA A 29 35.70 -20.89 1.29
N ALA A 30 35.13 -19.69 1.29
CA ALA A 30 34.43 -19.10 2.44
C ALA A 30 32.92 -19.46 2.47
N GLN A 31 32.53 -20.59 1.89
CA GLN A 31 31.14 -21.01 1.78
C GLN A 31 30.99 -22.44 2.30
N SER A 32 30.98 -22.56 3.62
CA SER A 32 30.68 -23.81 4.32
C SER A 32 29.79 -23.54 5.53
N ASP A 33 28.66 -22.90 5.28
CA ASP A 33 27.45 -23.01 6.10
C ASP A 33 26.27 -23.21 5.12
N PRO A 34 25.24 -24.01 5.46
CA PRO A 34 23.99 -23.99 4.70
C PRO A 34 23.51 -22.53 4.60
N PRO A 35 22.91 -22.09 3.47
CA PRO A 35 22.43 -20.72 3.38
C PRO A 35 21.51 -20.46 4.57
N ALA A 36 21.91 -19.52 5.44
CA ALA A 36 21.09 -19.08 6.54
C ALA A 36 19.70 -18.79 6.00
N HIS A 37 18.66 -19.39 6.60
CA HIS A 37 17.28 -19.15 6.18
C HIS A 37 17.05 -17.66 6.05
N THR A 38 16.67 -17.23 4.85
CA THR A 38 16.45 -15.82 4.55
C THR A 38 14.96 -15.57 4.66
N PRO A 39 14.50 -14.57 5.43
CA PRO A 39 13.09 -14.24 5.49
C PRO A 39 12.47 -14.05 4.10
N HIS A 40 11.30 -14.67 3.88
CA HIS A 40 10.57 -14.66 2.61
C HIS A 40 9.19 -13.99 2.73
N LEU A 41 8.64 -13.89 3.94
CA LEU A 41 7.41 -13.15 4.23
C LEU A 41 7.74 -11.69 4.56
N LEU A 42 7.37 -10.77 3.66
CA LEU A 42 7.44 -9.31 3.81
C LEU A 42 8.85 -8.70 3.95
N LEU A 43 9.79 -9.37 4.63
CA LEU A 43 11.16 -8.92 4.85
C LEU A 43 12.09 -9.36 3.71
N THR A 44 12.06 -8.61 2.60
CA THR A 44 13.07 -8.80 1.55
C THR A 44 14.49 -8.49 2.09
N PRO A 45 15.57 -9.05 1.50
CA PRO A 45 16.94 -8.74 1.89
C PRO A 45 17.30 -7.24 1.77
N GLN A 46 16.60 -6.49 0.92
CA GLN A 46 16.78 -5.05 0.80
C GLN A 46 16.12 -4.31 1.96
N LEU A 47 14.89 -4.68 2.31
CA LEU A 47 14.17 -4.10 3.44
C LEU A 47 14.90 -4.39 4.76
N LEU A 48 15.32 -5.63 4.98
CA LEU A 48 16.05 -6.01 6.20
C LEU A 48 17.34 -5.19 6.39
N ARG A 49 18.12 -5.02 5.31
CA ARG A 49 19.33 -4.16 5.34
C ARG A 49 19.01 -2.69 5.57
N ARG A 50 17.84 -2.19 5.18
CA ARG A 50 17.39 -0.84 5.54
C ARG A 50 17.15 -0.75 7.04
N LEU A 51 16.36 -1.66 7.59
CA LEU A 51 16.01 -1.69 9.02
C LEU A 51 17.25 -1.82 9.92
N GLN A 52 18.20 -2.69 9.55
CA GLN A 52 19.47 -2.82 10.25
C GLN A 52 20.29 -1.52 10.25
N ARG A 53 20.30 -0.78 9.14
CA ARG A 53 20.95 0.54 9.09
C ARG A 53 20.20 1.57 9.95
N ASP A 54 18.88 1.51 10.00
CA ASP A 54 18.08 2.42 10.82
C ASP A 54 18.30 2.16 12.32
N ARG A 55 18.55 0.90 12.71
CA ARG A 55 19.08 0.50 14.04
C ARG A 55 20.47 1.05 14.27
N ASP A 56 21.42 0.80 13.38
CA ASP A 56 22.81 1.22 13.55
C ASP A 56 22.94 2.74 13.69
N ARG A 57 22.05 3.48 13.03
CA ARG A 57 21.94 4.94 13.08
C ARG A 57 21.13 5.47 14.27
N GLN A 58 20.50 4.59 15.05
CA GLN A 58 19.62 4.97 16.15
C GLN A 58 18.55 5.97 15.71
N THR A 59 17.90 5.70 14.58
CA THR A 59 16.83 6.57 14.07
C THR A 59 15.68 6.65 15.09
N PRO A 60 14.90 7.76 15.13
CA PRO A 60 13.77 7.87 16.04
C PRO A 60 12.80 6.69 15.97
N ARG A 61 12.53 6.16 14.76
CA ARG A 61 11.65 4.99 14.57
C ARG A 61 12.23 3.72 15.18
N TRP A 62 13.54 3.50 15.03
CA TRP A 62 14.21 2.41 15.73
C TRP A 62 14.09 2.57 17.24
N VAL A 63 14.42 3.75 17.79
CA VAL A 63 14.38 4.00 19.24
C VAL A 63 12.98 3.80 19.80
N ASN A 64 11.93 4.26 19.09
CA ASN A 64 10.55 4.01 19.50
C ASN A 64 10.23 2.51 19.51
N PHE A 65 10.66 1.77 18.48
CA PHE A 65 10.42 0.32 18.39
C PHE A 65 11.19 -0.47 19.45
N ASP A 66 12.46 -0.15 19.68
CA ASP A 66 13.32 -0.73 20.71
C ASP A 66 12.69 -0.57 22.10
N ASN A 67 12.33 0.67 22.45
CA ASN A 67 11.62 0.98 23.70
C ASN A 67 10.30 0.20 23.83
N ARG A 68 9.55 0.04 22.73
CA ARG A 68 8.28 -0.71 22.73
C ARG A 68 8.49 -2.19 23.08
N VAL A 69 9.49 -2.83 22.47
CA VAL A 69 9.82 -4.25 22.72
C VAL A 69 10.18 -4.47 24.19
N GLU A 70 10.87 -3.51 24.82
CA GLU A 70 11.25 -3.60 26.23
C GLU A 70 10.08 -3.32 27.19
N SER A 71 9.27 -2.31 26.90
CA SER A 71 8.28 -1.77 27.84
C SER A 71 6.89 -2.44 27.79
N THR A 72 6.57 -3.18 26.73
CA THR A 72 5.20 -3.70 26.50
C THR A 72 5.19 -5.22 26.27
N PRO A 73 5.34 -6.04 27.32
CA PRO A 73 5.32 -7.50 27.19
C PRO A 73 3.95 -8.07 26.81
N ASP A 74 2.86 -7.43 27.22
CA ASP A 74 1.46 -7.89 27.01
C ASP A 74 0.83 -7.35 25.71
N SER A 75 1.66 -6.99 24.72
CA SER A 75 1.19 -6.47 23.43
C SER A 75 0.35 -7.52 22.68
N SER A 76 -0.75 -7.10 22.04
CA SER A 76 -1.50 -7.95 21.11
C SER A 76 -0.68 -8.35 19.88
N GLU A 77 0.38 -7.60 19.58
CA GLU A 77 1.29 -7.77 18.45
C GLU A 77 2.64 -8.35 18.88
N ARG A 78 2.71 -8.92 20.10
CA ARG A 78 3.97 -9.31 20.75
C ARG A 78 4.80 -10.29 19.92
N GLY A 79 4.15 -11.28 19.29
CA GLY A 79 4.83 -12.25 18.45
C GLY A 79 5.52 -11.61 17.24
N PHE A 80 4.80 -10.73 16.55
CA PHE A 80 5.34 -9.94 15.43
C PHE A 80 6.48 -9.01 15.87
N GLU A 81 6.30 -8.29 16.98
CA GLU A 81 7.30 -7.37 17.52
C GLU A 81 8.62 -8.08 17.84
N LEU A 82 8.56 -9.21 18.55
CA LEU A 82 9.74 -10.00 18.91
C LEU A 82 10.44 -10.57 17.69
N ALA A 83 9.68 -11.09 16.72
CA ALA A 83 10.25 -11.62 15.48
C ALA A 83 10.95 -10.53 14.65
N LEU A 84 10.32 -9.35 14.52
CA LEU A 84 10.92 -8.21 13.82
C LEU A 84 12.21 -7.75 14.52
N TYR A 85 12.17 -7.67 15.85
CA TYR A 85 13.33 -7.29 16.65
C TYR A 85 14.48 -8.29 16.46
N TYR A 86 14.20 -9.59 16.51
CA TYR A 86 15.17 -10.64 16.23
C TYR A 86 15.75 -10.51 14.83
N ALA A 87 14.92 -10.37 13.79
CA ALA A 87 15.40 -10.25 12.41
C ALA A 87 16.38 -9.08 12.26
N VAL A 88 16.11 -7.95 12.90
CA VAL A 88 16.92 -6.74 12.82
C VAL A 88 18.16 -6.79 13.72
N THR A 89 18.12 -7.42 14.89
CA THR A 89 19.22 -7.40 15.88
C THR A 89 20.05 -8.67 15.94
N ASN A 90 19.49 -9.79 15.48
CA ASN A 90 19.97 -11.15 15.72
C ASN A 90 20.04 -11.53 17.23
N ASP A 91 19.25 -10.86 18.08
CA ASP A 91 19.14 -11.16 19.51
C ASP A 91 18.43 -12.49 19.75
N GLN A 92 19.23 -13.52 20.03
CA GLN A 92 18.76 -14.89 20.24
C GLN A 92 17.73 -15.02 21.37
N THR A 93 17.83 -14.19 22.42
CA THR A 93 16.89 -14.22 23.54
C THR A 93 15.51 -13.74 23.09
N ARG A 94 15.44 -12.61 22.39
CA ARG A 94 14.17 -12.10 21.85
C ARG A 94 13.58 -13.00 20.77
N GLY A 95 14.43 -13.59 19.93
CA GLY A 95 13.98 -14.58 18.96
C GLY A 95 13.39 -15.82 19.63
N ARG A 96 13.98 -16.31 20.73
CA ARG A 96 13.44 -17.44 21.49
C ARG A 96 12.12 -17.10 22.19
N GLU A 97 11.99 -15.90 22.76
CA GLU A 97 10.71 -15.40 23.28
C GLU A 97 9.62 -15.42 22.19
N ALA A 98 9.95 -15.08 20.93
CA ALA A 98 9.01 -15.14 19.81
C ALA A 98 8.54 -16.57 19.54
N VAL A 99 9.48 -17.53 19.54
CA VAL A 99 9.19 -18.96 19.37
C VAL A 99 8.25 -19.47 20.47
N ASP A 100 8.56 -19.15 21.73
CA ASP A 100 7.73 -19.54 22.87
C ASP A 100 6.33 -18.92 22.79
N TRP A 101 6.24 -17.65 22.36
CA TRP A 101 4.97 -16.98 22.13
C TRP A 101 4.14 -17.70 21.05
N ALA A 102 4.75 -18.08 19.93
CA ALA A 102 4.07 -18.79 18.85
C ALA A 102 3.50 -20.14 19.32
N LEU A 103 4.25 -20.89 20.13
CA LEU A 103 3.83 -22.17 20.70
C LEU A 103 2.66 -22.05 21.68
N LEU A 104 2.51 -20.89 22.33
CA LEU A 104 1.37 -20.57 23.21
C LEU A 104 0.15 -20.05 22.46
N HIS A 105 0.34 -19.44 21.29
CA HIS A 105 -0.71 -18.79 20.50
C HIS A 105 -0.79 -19.34 19.07
N PRO A 106 -0.91 -20.66 18.86
CA PRO A 106 -0.76 -21.28 17.54
C PRO A 106 -1.81 -20.83 16.53
N CYS A 107 -2.95 -20.28 16.99
CA CYS A 107 -4.01 -19.77 16.12
C CYS A 107 -3.90 -18.28 15.76
N SER A 108 -2.83 -17.60 16.16
CA SER A 108 -2.51 -16.25 15.66
C SER A 108 -1.84 -16.33 14.30
N ALA A 109 -2.55 -16.86 13.30
CA ALA A 109 -2.01 -17.33 12.00
C ALA A 109 -0.99 -16.36 11.37
N ARG A 110 -1.35 -15.07 11.23
CA ARG A 110 -0.44 -14.04 10.71
C ARG A 110 0.88 -13.97 11.48
N GLN A 111 0.82 -13.78 12.80
CA GLN A 111 2.02 -13.60 13.62
C GLN A 111 2.86 -14.88 13.67
N VAL A 112 2.22 -16.04 13.80
CA VAL A 112 2.93 -17.31 13.83
C VAL A 112 3.63 -17.59 12.50
N ALA A 113 3.04 -17.23 11.36
CA ALA A 113 3.69 -17.36 10.04
C ALA A 113 4.96 -16.51 9.97
N LEU A 114 4.89 -15.25 10.42
CA LEU A 114 6.05 -14.35 10.46
C LEU A 114 7.14 -14.87 11.41
N ILE A 115 6.77 -15.43 12.57
CA ILE A 115 7.75 -16.01 13.51
C ILE A 115 8.40 -17.26 12.89
N LEU A 116 7.62 -18.16 12.29
CA LEU A 116 8.16 -19.36 11.61
C LEU A 116 9.17 -18.97 10.55
N ASP A 117 8.87 -17.97 9.72
CA ASP A 117 9.77 -17.50 8.67
C ASP A 117 10.98 -16.74 9.22
N TRP A 118 10.77 -15.73 10.08
CA TRP A 118 11.86 -14.83 10.49
C TRP A 118 12.77 -15.44 11.55
N CYS A 119 12.23 -16.33 12.40
CA CYS A 119 12.94 -17.02 13.47
C CYS A 119 13.26 -18.48 13.12
N TRP A 120 13.19 -18.89 11.85
CA TRP A 120 13.32 -20.29 11.40
C TRP A 120 14.45 -21.08 12.09
N ASN A 121 15.64 -20.47 12.16
CA ASN A 121 16.85 -21.10 12.69
C ASN A 121 16.80 -21.34 14.22
N LEU A 122 15.83 -20.77 14.94
CA LEU A 122 15.67 -20.93 16.39
C LEU A 122 14.72 -22.07 16.78
N PHE A 123 13.97 -22.60 15.80
CA PHE A 123 13.08 -23.71 16.05
C PHE A 123 13.81 -25.04 16.01
N SER A 124 13.50 -25.91 16.97
CA SER A 124 13.70 -27.35 16.80
C SER A 124 12.69 -27.94 15.81
N GLU A 125 12.99 -29.12 15.28
CA GLU A 125 12.10 -29.83 14.34
C GLU A 125 10.74 -30.16 14.99
N ASP A 126 10.74 -30.56 16.27
CA ASP A 126 9.52 -30.87 17.01
C ASP A 126 8.63 -29.64 17.22
N GLU A 127 9.21 -28.48 17.48
CA GLU A 127 8.48 -27.23 17.64
C GLU A 127 7.87 -26.76 16.32
N ARG A 128 8.62 -26.85 15.21
CA ARG A 128 8.07 -26.58 13.87
C ARG A 128 6.88 -27.49 13.61
N ARG A 129 7.05 -28.80 13.79
CA ARG A 129 5.98 -29.79 13.57
C ARG A 129 4.73 -29.46 14.39
N LYS A 130 4.89 -29.09 15.66
CA LYS A 130 3.77 -28.72 16.53
C LYS A 130 2.95 -27.55 15.97
N LEU A 131 3.60 -26.54 15.40
CA LEU A 131 2.92 -25.39 14.80
C LEU A 131 2.36 -25.69 13.40
N THR A 132 3.00 -26.57 12.63
CA THR A 132 2.56 -26.94 11.28
C THR A 132 1.42 -27.95 11.26
N ASP A 133 1.26 -28.75 12.31
CA ASP A 133 0.20 -29.77 12.40
C ASP A 133 -1.09 -29.21 13.00
N GLU A 134 -1.02 -28.09 13.72
CA GLU A 134 -2.19 -27.46 14.34
C GLU A 134 -3.20 -27.00 13.26
N THR A 135 -4.48 -27.30 13.51
CA THR A 135 -5.60 -26.85 12.69
C THR A 135 -6.38 -25.78 13.43
N CYS A 136 -6.26 -24.54 12.98
CA CYS A 136 -7.04 -23.42 13.51
C CYS A 136 -8.22 -23.11 12.57
N ALA A 137 -9.38 -22.78 13.13
CA ALA A 137 -10.49 -22.28 12.33
C ALA A 137 -10.09 -20.95 11.67
N ALA A 138 -10.51 -20.73 10.43
CA ALA A 138 -10.37 -19.43 9.78
C ALA A 138 -11.06 -18.38 10.65
N SER A 139 -10.28 -17.44 11.19
CA SER A 139 -10.74 -16.56 12.25
C SER A 139 -11.34 -15.25 11.74
N SER A 140 -11.03 -14.87 10.49
CA SER A 140 -11.47 -13.58 9.95
C SER A 140 -12.63 -13.73 8.97
N SER A 141 -13.68 -12.94 9.20
CA SER A 141 -14.76 -12.69 8.23
C SER A 141 -14.34 -11.72 7.12
N ASN A 142 -13.17 -11.08 7.26
CA ASN A 142 -12.63 -10.17 6.28
C ASN A 142 -11.89 -10.94 5.17
N PRO A 143 -12.31 -10.83 3.89
CA PRO A 143 -11.69 -11.58 2.80
C PRO A 143 -10.19 -11.32 2.65
N ALA A 144 -9.72 -10.09 2.83
CA ALA A 144 -8.30 -9.77 2.67
C ALA A 144 -7.45 -10.35 3.80
N GLN A 145 -7.93 -10.28 5.05
CA GLN A 145 -7.23 -10.91 6.17
C GLN A 145 -7.21 -12.44 6.03
N ALA A 146 -8.34 -13.04 5.65
CA ALA A 146 -8.41 -14.48 5.42
C ALA A 146 -7.47 -14.94 4.29
N ALA A 147 -7.41 -14.17 3.19
CA ALA A 147 -6.50 -14.45 2.08
C ALA A 147 -5.02 -14.29 2.46
N ARG A 148 -4.67 -13.20 3.15
CA ARG A 148 -3.33 -12.98 3.70
C ARG A 148 -2.92 -14.12 4.62
N ASP A 149 -3.75 -14.45 5.61
CA ASP A 149 -3.40 -15.44 6.62
C ASP A 149 -3.21 -16.82 6.00
N ALA A 150 -4.10 -17.23 5.08
CA ALA A 150 -3.96 -18.49 4.37
C ALA A 150 -2.70 -18.55 3.50
N TYR A 151 -2.38 -17.47 2.77
CA TYR A 151 -1.18 -17.41 1.94
C TYR A 151 0.11 -17.44 2.79
N PHE A 152 0.15 -16.65 3.87
CA PHE A 152 1.30 -16.62 4.80
C PHE A 152 1.52 -18.01 5.42
N TRP A 153 0.45 -18.67 5.81
CA TRP A 153 0.50 -19.99 6.43
C TRP A 153 0.93 -21.09 5.47
N ALA A 154 0.55 -21.00 4.19
CA ALA A 154 1.02 -21.92 3.16
C ALA A 154 2.54 -21.79 2.97
N LEU A 155 3.03 -20.56 2.83
CA LEU A 155 4.46 -20.27 2.69
C LEU A 155 5.28 -20.71 3.90
N SER A 156 4.83 -20.39 5.12
CA SER A 156 5.56 -20.75 6.34
C SER A 156 5.61 -22.26 6.62
N ARG A 157 4.81 -23.05 5.88
CA ARG A 157 4.75 -24.52 5.98
C ARG A 157 5.40 -25.22 4.77
N GLU A 158 6.11 -24.47 3.93
CA GLU A 158 6.72 -24.97 2.69
C GLU A 158 5.69 -25.69 1.78
N ARG A 159 4.44 -25.21 1.77
CA ARG A 159 3.37 -25.69 0.89
C ARG A 159 3.23 -24.78 -0.31
N ASP A 160 2.74 -25.34 -1.42
CA ASP A 160 2.35 -24.55 -2.59
C ASP A 160 1.27 -23.54 -2.17
N ALA A 161 1.63 -22.27 -2.17
CA ALA A 161 0.71 -21.18 -1.88
C ALA A 161 0.00 -20.79 -3.18
N THR A 162 -1.34 -20.69 -3.17
CA THR A 162 -2.11 -20.30 -4.36
C THR A 162 -2.63 -18.88 -4.24
N THR A 163 -2.80 -18.23 -5.39
CA THR A 163 -3.33 -16.86 -5.48
C THR A 163 -4.84 -16.82 -5.70
N ASP A 164 -5.52 -17.97 -5.68
CA ASP A 164 -6.95 -18.10 -6.02
C ASP A 164 -7.85 -17.21 -5.15
N GLN A 165 -7.46 -16.99 -3.90
CA GLN A 165 -8.20 -16.17 -2.95
C GLN A 165 -8.27 -14.69 -3.37
N TRP A 166 -7.33 -14.22 -4.18
CA TRP A 166 -7.32 -12.83 -4.68
C TRP A 166 -8.61 -12.47 -5.41
N SER A 167 -9.18 -13.40 -6.16
CA SER A 167 -10.46 -13.24 -6.87
C SER A 167 -11.63 -12.87 -5.95
N SER A 168 -11.56 -13.22 -4.65
CA SER A 168 -12.55 -12.86 -3.64
C SER A 168 -12.22 -11.54 -2.92
N VAL A 169 -10.94 -11.16 -2.88
CA VAL A 169 -10.47 -9.92 -2.23
C VAL A 169 -10.72 -8.71 -3.13
N LEU A 170 -10.39 -8.83 -4.42
CA LEU A 170 -10.40 -7.70 -5.35
C LEU A 170 -11.78 -7.03 -5.45
N PRO A 171 -12.90 -7.75 -5.70
CA PRO A 171 -14.22 -7.13 -5.77
C PRO A 171 -14.59 -6.42 -4.46
N TRP A 172 -14.18 -6.97 -3.32
CA TRP A 172 -14.45 -6.38 -2.02
C TRP A 172 -13.75 -5.03 -1.86
N LEU A 173 -12.48 -4.91 -2.27
CA LEU A 173 -11.76 -3.63 -2.29
C LEU A 173 -12.43 -2.60 -3.22
N GLU A 174 -12.88 -3.05 -4.39
CA GLU A 174 -13.52 -2.20 -5.39
C GLU A 174 -14.89 -1.67 -4.94
N THR A 175 -15.62 -2.40 -4.08
CA THR A 175 -16.89 -1.89 -3.49
C THR A 175 -16.70 -0.72 -2.54
N GLY A 176 -15.48 -0.49 -2.05
CA GLY A 176 -15.12 0.75 -1.36
C GLY A 176 -15.22 0.73 0.15
N ASN A 177 -15.40 -0.44 0.78
CA ASN A 177 -15.20 -0.56 2.23
C ASN A 177 -13.71 -0.64 2.57
N LEU A 178 -12.97 0.46 2.39
CA LEU A 178 -11.52 0.49 2.60
C LEU A 178 -11.16 0.93 4.02
N ASP A 179 -11.56 0.17 5.03
CA ASP A 179 -11.01 0.40 6.36
C ASP A 179 -9.51 0.07 6.39
N GLY A 180 -8.78 0.72 7.31
CA GLY A 180 -7.32 0.59 7.40
C GLY A 180 -6.84 -0.85 7.61
N GLN A 181 -7.57 -1.67 8.38
CA GLN A 181 -7.15 -3.06 8.62
C GLN A 181 -7.26 -3.91 7.35
N THR A 182 -8.33 -3.73 6.60
CA THR A 182 -8.52 -4.46 5.36
C THR A 182 -7.50 -4.08 4.31
N LEU A 183 -7.30 -2.78 4.11
CA LEU A 183 -6.33 -2.29 3.14
C LEU A 183 -4.91 -2.73 3.50
N TYR A 184 -4.56 -2.68 4.78
CA TYR A 184 -3.28 -3.18 5.28
C TYR A 184 -3.09 -4.68 4.97
N ALA A 185 -4.09 -5.52 5.26
CA ALA A 185 -4.03 -6.95 4.98
C ALA A 185 -3.90 -7.26 3.48
N ALA A 186 -4.62 -6.51 2.62
CA ALA A 186 -4.49 -6.64 1.17
C ALA A 186 -3.08 -6.25 0.69
N CYS A 187 -2.49 -5.19 1.24
CA CYS A 187 -1.12 -4.79 0.91
C CYS A 187 -0.10 -5.88 1.31
N GLU A 188 -0.23 -6.45 2.51
CA GLU A 188 0.61 -7.57 2.97
C GLU A 188 0.51 -8.78 2.03
N TYR A 189 -0.71 -9.15 1.60
CA TYR A 189 -0.93 -10.21 0.63
C TYR A 189 -0.22 -9.92 -0.70
N ILE A 190 -0.44 -8.73 -1.28
CA ILE A 190 0.20 -8.31 -2.54
C ILE A 190 1.73 -8.38 -2.44
N MET A 191 2.30 -7.90 -1.33
CA MET A 191 3.75 -7.89 -1.14
C MET A 191 4.31 -9.30 -0.99
N ALA A 192 3.63 -10.18 -0.25
CA ALA A 192 4.07 -11.57 -0.10
C ALA A 192 4.01 -12.33 -1.44
N VAL A 193 2.93 -12.18 -2.21
CA VAL A 193 2.82 -12.80 -3.55
C VAL A 193 3.93 -12.30 -4.48
N ARG A 194 4.19 -10.99 -4.50
CA ARG A 194 5.26 -10.42 -5.34
C ARG A 194 6.65 -10.91 -4.96
N ALA A 195 6.91 -11.08 -3.67
CA ALA A 195 8.20 -11.53 -3.17
C ALA A 195 8.47 -13.01 -3.49
N ASN A 196 7.44 -13.85 -3.51
CA ASN A 196 7.58 -15.31 -3.61
C ASN A 196 7.24 -15.86 -5.01
N GLU A 197 6.21 -15.33 -5.68
CA GLU A 197 5.78 -15.80 -7.01
C GLU A 197 6.35 -14.97 -8.16
N HIS A 198 6.94 -13.81 -7.86
CA HIS A 198 7.31 -12.80 -8.85
C HIS A 198 6.14 -12.30 -9.72
N GLU A 199 4.91 -12.44 -9.21
CA GLU A 199 3.69 -11.96 -9.85
C GLU A 199 3.12 -10.73 -9.15
N ASP A 200 2.49 -9.84 -9.93
CA ASP A 200 1.74 -8.71 -9.39
C ASP A 200 0.25 -8.90 -9.65
N VAL A 201 -0.49 -9.28 -8.59
CA VAL A 201 -1.94 -9.52 -8.62
C VAL A 201 -2.75 -8.25 -8.87
N ARG A 202 -2.15 -7.07 -8.69
CA ARG A 202 -2.80 -5.78 -9.01
C ARG A 202 -3.03 -5.61 -10.51
N ARG A 203 -2.36 -6.38 -11.36
CA ARG A 203 -2.53 -6.33 -12.83
C ARG A 203 -3.97 -6.57 -13.26
N GLU A 204 -4.73 -7.36 -12.48
CA GLU A 204 -6.15 -7.62 -12.73
C GLU A 204 -7.02 -6.36 -12.66
N ALA A 205 -6.63 -5.38 -11.83
CA ALA A 205 -7.34 -4.11 -11.66
C ALA A 205 -6.38 -2.91 -11.64
N ARG A 206 -5.47 -2.85 -12.62
CA ARG A 206 -4.42 -1.82 -12.68
C ARG A 206 -4.96 -0.40 -12.54
N ALA A 207 -6.10 -0.12 -13.17
CA ALA A 207 -6.71 1.20 -13.15
C ALA A 207 -7.17 1.60 -11.74
N PHE A 208 -7.76 0.67 -10.98
CA PHE A 208 -8.14 0.89 -9.58
C PHE A 208 -6.90 1.19 -8.70
N PHE A 209 -5.89 0.33 -8.74
CA PHE A 209 -4.67 0.54 -7.93
C PHE A 209 -3.88 1.79 -8.31
N SER A 210 -3.98 2.26 -9.56
CA SER A 210 -3.29 3.47 -9.99
C SER A 210 -3.81 4.76 -9.35
N VAL A 211 -5.09 4.77 -8.93
CA VAL A 211 -5.73 5.93 -8.30
C VAL A 211 -5.93 5.76 -6.80
N LEU A 212 -5.84 4.53 -6.29
CA LEU A 212 -6.10 4.17 -4.90
C LEU A 212 -5.33 5.03 -3.86
N PRO A 213 -4.04 5.37 -4.02
CA PRO A 213 -3.35 6.25 -3.06
C PRO A 213 -3.95 7.66 -2.96
N ALA A 214 -4.37 8.24 -4.10
CA ALA A 214 -5.02 9.54 -4.12
C ALA A 214 -6.45 9.46 -3.56
N GLU A 215 -7.19 8.42 -3.93
CA GLU A 215 -8.51 8.12 -3.38
C GLU A 215 -8.47 7.97 -1.86
N PHE A 216 -7.46 7.28 -1.32
CA PHE A 216 -7.26 7.10 0.10
C PHE A 216 -7.21 8.45 0.83
N LEU A 217 -6.36 9.39 0.38
CA LEU A 217 -6.27 10.73 0.98
C LEU A 217 -7.56 11.54 0.85
N LEU A 218 -8.24 11.45 -0.30
CA LEU A 218 -9.48 12.18 -0.55
C LEU A 218 -10.65 11.69 0.32
N ARG A 219 -10.61 10.41 0.73
CA ARG A 219 -11.60 9.82 1.65
C ARG A 219 -11.45 10.29 3.09
N LEU A 220 -10.25 10.67 3.53
CA LEU A 220 -10.02 11.09 4.91
C LEU A 220 -10.72 12.42 5.23
N ASN A 221 -11.37 12.49 6.38
CA ASN A 221 -11.90 13.72 6.93
C ASN A 221 -10.82 14.60 7.57
N ALA A 222 -11.19 15.81 7.99
CA ALA A 222 -10.25 16.76 8.55
C ALA A 222 -9.54 16.20 9.80
N ASP A 223 -10.30 15.55 10.67
CA ASP A 223 -9.79 14.95 11.89
C ASP A 223 -8.88 13.75 11.58
N GLU A 224 -9.25 12.92 10.60
CA GLU A 224 -8.44 11.77 10.15
C GLU A 224 -7.16 12.19 9.43
N ILE A 225 -7.15 13.33 8.73
CA ILE A 225 -5.92 13.88 8.13
C ILE A 225 -4.97 14.38 9.22
N ALA A 226 -5.51 15.04 10.24
CA ALA A 226 -4.72 15.62 11.32
C ALA A 226 -4.26 14.56 12.33
N HIS A 227 -5.13 13.60 12.65
CA HIS A 227 -4.95 12.57 13.68
C HIS A 227 -5.51 11.21 13.18
N PRO A 228 -4.87 10.58 12.19
CA PRO A 228 -5.32 9.30 11.67
C PRO A 228 -5.31 8.24 12.77
N GLY A 229 -6.29 7.36 12.76
CA GLY A 229 -6.19 6.11 13.50
C GLY A 229 -4.95 5.35 13.05
N TRP A 230 -4.25 4.71 13.99
CA TRP A 230 -2.97 4.05 13.70
C TRP A 230 -3.06 3.04 12.54
N MET A 231 -4.14 2.25 12.43
CA MET A 231 -4.32 1.33 11.29
C MET A 231 -4.50 2.04 9.95
N THR A 232 -5.17 3.19 9.93
CA THR A 232 -5.28 4.04 8.73
C THR A 232 -3.90 4.55 8.31
N HIS A 233 -3.12 5.04 9.29
CA HIS A 233 -1.76 5.50 9.04
C HIS A 233 -0.83 4.39 8.54
N LEU A 234 -0.93 3.18 9.10
CA LEU A 234 -0.16 2.02 8.62
C LEU A 234 -0.58 1.55 7.23
N ALA A 235 -1.88 1.56 6.94
CA ALA A 235 -2.38 1.21 5.61
C ALA A 235 -1.80 2.15 4.54
N ALA A 236 -1.61 3.43 4.87
CA ALA A 236 -0.95 4.37 3.97
C ALA A 236 0.52 3.98 3.68
N PHE A 237 1.31 3.67 4.71
CA PHE A 237 2.69 3.22 4.50
C PHE A 237 2.76 1.91 3.70
N ALA A 238 1.88 0.95 4.00
CA ALA A 238 1.81 -0.31 3.26
C ALA A 238 1.42 -0.07 1.79
N LEU A 239 0.49 0.84 1.52
CA LEU A 239 0.08 1.20 0.16
C LEU A 239 1.21 1.89 -0.62
N VAL A 240 1.97 2.77 0.03
CA VAL A 240 3.19 3.36 -0.57
C VAL A 240 4.23 2.27 -0.86
N ALA A 241 4.44 1.32 0.06
CA ALA A 241 5.39 0.22 -0.13
C ALA A 241 5.01 -0.70 -1.29
N VAL A 242 3.71 -0.90 -1.53
CA VAL A 242 3.20 -1.65 -2.69
C VAL A 242 3.60 -0.96 -4.01
N ASP A 243 3.55 0.36 -4.11
CA ASP A 243 3.98 1.05 -5.35
C ASP A 243 4.51 2.45 -5.10
N PRO A 244 5.80 2.58 -4.76
CA PRO A 244 6.38 3.88 -4.42
C PRO A 244 6.54 4.79 -5.65
N ASN A 245 6.35 4.27 -6.87
CA ASN A 245 6.54 5.03 -8.11
C ASN A 245 5.27 5.73 -8.62
N LEU A 246 4.10 5.44 -8.03
CA LEU A 246 2.88 6.15 -8.38
C LEU A 246 2.95 7.60 -7.88
N GLU A 247 2.41 8.53 -8.68
CA GLU A 247 2.30 9.93 -8.26
C GLU A 247 1.48 10.06 -6.98
N GLY A 248 0.33 9.37 -6.90
CA GLY A 248 -0.49 9.30 -5.69
C GLY A 248 0.29 8.83 -4.45
N SER A 249 1.22 7.88 -4.62
CA SER A 249 2.05 7.39 -3.52
C SER A 249 3.03 8.45 -3.01
N GLN A 250 3.48 9.39 -3.83
CA GLN A 250 4.36 10.48 -3.38
C GLN A 250 3.62 11.46 -2.47
N TYR A 251 2.35 11.76 -2.78
CA TYR A 251 1.49 12.57 -1.90
C TYR A 251 1.19 11.84 -0.60
N LEU A 252 0.82 10.55 -0.69
CA LEU A 252 0.53 9.71 0.46
C LEU A 252 1.74 9.51 1.37
N GLN A 253 2.93 9.33 0.78
CA GLN A 253 4.21 9.25 1.49
C GLN A 253 4.49 10.54 2.26
N SER A 254 4.28 11.71 1.64
CA SER A 254 4.50 12.98 2.33
C SER A 254 3.58 13.13 3.54
N TRP A 255 2.30 12.81 3.39
CA TRP A 255 1.33 12.86 4.50
C TRP A 255 1.69 11.87 5.61
N ALA A 256 1.97 10.60 5.27
CA ALA A 256 2.26 9.57 6.25
C ALA A 256 3.58 9.82 7.01
N MET A 257 4.56 10.48 6.39
CA MET A 257 5.86 10.78 6.99
C MET A 257 5.90 12.08 7.80
N GLU A 258 4.82 12.85 7.89
CA GLU A 258 4.78 14.07 8.71
C GLU A 258 5.12 13.75 10.18
N ASP A 259 5.92 14.62 10.81
CA ASP A 259 6.37 14.43 12.19
C ASP A 259 5.20 14.34 13.19
N SER A 260 4.09 15.03 12.90
CA SER A 260 2.85 14.97 13.69
C SER A 260 2.18 13.61 13.65
N GLN A 261 2.42 12.81 12.61
CA GLN A 261 1.83 11.49 12.43
C GLN A 261 2.71 10.36 12.95
N THR A 262 3.98 10.65 13.29
CA THR A 262 4.94 9.62 13.75
C THR A 262 4.42 8.91 15.00
N LEU A 263 4.30 7.58 14.92
CA LEU A 263 3.91 6.73 16.03
C LEU A 263 5.07 6.59 17.02
N ARG A 264 4.86 7.12 18.23
CA ARG A 264 5.85 7.08 19.32
C ARG A 264 5.58 5.94 20.31
N ASP A 265 4.32 5.55 20.43
CA ASP A 265 3.84 4.49 21.30
C ASP A 265 2.67 3.72 20.64
N GLY A 266 2.18 2.70 21.34
CA GLY A 266 1.05 1.91 20.87
C GLY A 266 1.39 0.88 19.76
N PRO A 267 0.38 0.08 19.36
CA PRO A 267 0.57 -1.11 18.54
C PRO A 267 1.18 -0.86 17.16
N GLY A 268 1.06 0.36 16.62
CA GLY A 268 1.56 0.67 15.29
C GLY A 268 3.05 0.97 15.18
N VAL A 269 3.80 1.12 16.29
CA VAL A 269 5.23 1.50 16.24
C VAL A 269 6.09 0.49 15.46
N ALA A 270 5.90 -0.81 15.72
CA ALA A 270 6.65 -1.86 15.02
C ALA A 270 6.34 -1.89 13.51
N TYR A 271 5.09 -1.60 13.16
CA TYR A 271 4.65 -1.50 11.78
C TYR A 271 5.19 -0.26 11.08
N GLU A 272 5.21 0.89 11.75
CA GLU A 272 5.82 2.10 11.20
C GLU A 272 7.31 1.86 10.96
N PHE A 273 8.02 1.24 11.91
CA PHE A 273 9.43 0.88 11.70
C PHE A 273 9.62 -0.04 10.49
N LEU A 274 8.74 -1.05 10.33
CA LEU A 274 8.77 -1.96 9.19
C LEU A 274 8.55 -1.23 7.86
N TRP A 275 7.55 -0.35 7.75
CA TRP A 275 7.12 0.18 6.46
C TRP A 275 7.67 1.55 6.11
N ALA A 276 7.76 2.46 7.07
CA ALA A 276 8.17 3.84 6.81
C ALA A 276 9.54 3.89 6.12
N ASN A 277 9.60 4.60 4.99
CA ASN A 277 10.81 4.71 4.19
C ASN A 277 11.22 6.18 4.04
N PRO A 278 12.09 6.71 4.93
CA PRO A 278 12.50 8.11 4.88
C PRO A 278 13.33 8.47 3.65
N TYR A 279 13.69 7.49 2.81
CA TYR A 279 14.48 7.68 1.60
C TYR A 279 13.62 7.78 0.33
N LEU A 280 12.30 7.64 0.43
CA LEU A 280 11.39 7.90 -0.69
C LEU A 280 11.07 9.40 -0.79
N PRO A 281 10.98 9.94 -2.02
CA PRO A 281 10.53 11.31 -2.21
C PRO A 281 9.05 11.44 -1.83
N GLY A 282 8.68 12.63 -1.38
CA GLY A 282 7.29 13.01 -1.12
C GLY A 282 6.95 14.35 -1.76
N LEU A 283 5.70 14.51 -2.17
CA LEU A 283 5.12 15.78 -2.59
C LEU A 283 4.07 16.17 -1.56
N GLY A 284 4.03 17.43 -1.13
CA GLY A 284 3.03 17.88 -0.14
C GLY A 284 1.62 17.51 -0.62
N TYR A 285 0.87 16.76 0.18
CA TYR A 285 -0.46 16.25 -0.20
C TYR A 285 -1.45 17.37 -0.52
N GLN A 286 -1.20 18.59 -0.05
CA GLN A 286 -1.97 19.78 -0.37
C GLN A 286 -1.94 20.13 -1.87
N ASN A 287 -0.94 19.62 -2.60
CA ASN A 287 -0.80 19.78 -4.05
C ASN A 287 -1.52 18.67 -4.84
N LEU A 288 -2.04 17.64 -4.18
CA LEU A 288 -2.84 16.61 -4.84
C LEU A 288 -4.13 17.25 -5.38
N GLU A 289 -4.50 16.89 -6.62
CA GLU A 289 -5.79 17.25 -7.20
C GLU A 289 -6.91 16.92 -6.22
N THR A 290 -7.78 17.88 -5.95
CA THR A 290 -8.80 17.73 -4.91
C THR A 290 -9.98 16.89 -5.37
N TRP A 291 -9.80 16.05 -6.38
CA TRP A 291 -10.80 15.10 -6.85
C TRP A 291 -10.16 13.90 -7.54
N VAL A 292 -10.84 12.76 -7.47
CA VAL A 292 -10.52 11.56 -8.25
C VAL A 292 -11.82 10.90 -8.69
N TYR A 293 -11.89 10.50 -9.95
CA TYR A 293 -12.96 9.69 -10.49
C TYR A 293 -12.38 8.36 -10.95
N ASP A 294 -12.77 7.30 -10.28
CA ASP A 294 -12.17 6.00 -10.44
C ASP A 294 -12.84 5.16 -11.56
N PRO A 295 -12.23 4.02 -11.96
CA PRO A 295 -12.79 3.16 -12.99
C PRO A 295 -14.13 2.50 -12.63
N ASN A 296 -14.50 2.48 -11.35
CA ASN A 296 -15.72 1.88 -10.84
C ASN A 296 -16.87 2.89 -10.75
N GLY A 297 -16.70 4.09 -11.31
CA GLY A 297 -17.73 5.13 -11.31
C GLY A 297 -17.88 5.84 -9.97
N ARG A 298 -16.84 5.82 -9.12
CA ARG A 298 -16.84 6.52 -7.83
C ARG A 298 -16.07 7.83 -7.97
N LEU A 299 -16.70 8.92 -7.54
CA LEU A 299 -16.09 10.26 -7.49
C LEU A 299 -15.85 10.64 -6.03
N PHE A 300 -14.61 10.93 -5.68
CA PHE A 300 -14.27 11.58 -4.41
C PHE A 300 -13.76 12.97 -4.72
N ALA A 301 -14.28 13.99 -4.05
CA ALA A 301 -13.83 15.35 -4.28
C ALA A 301 -13.93 16.21 -3.03
N ARG A 302 -13.06 17.22 -2.94
CA ARG A 302 -13.01 18.20 -1.86
C ARG A 302 -12.66 19.58 -2.38
N THR A 303 -13.14 20.62 -1.70
CA THR A 303 -12.98 22.01 -2.15
C THR A 303 -11.59 22.57 -1.84
N SER A 304 -11.02 22.18 -0.70
CA SER A 304 -9.63 22.43 -0.31
C SER A 304 -9.16 21.33 0.66
N TRP A 305 -7.93 21.41 1.16
CA TRP A 305 -7.41 20.54 2.22
C TRP A 305 -7.66 21.07 3.63
N ASP A 306 -8.37 22.18 3.77
CA ASP A 306 -8.71 22.77 5.06
C ASP A 306 -9.79 21.96 5.79
N ALA A 307 -9.92 22.22 7.09
CA ALA A 307 -10.83 21.48 7.95
C ALA A 307 -12.32 21.71 7.62
N ASP A 308 -12.67 22.87 7.07
CA ASP A 308 -14.02 23.25 6.68
C ASP A 308 -14.37 22.92 5.22
N ALA A 309 -13.47 22.24 4.51
CA ALA A 309 -13.68 21.89 3.11
C ALA A 309 -14.95 21.05 2.91
N CYS A 310 -15.82 21.49 2.01
CA CYS A 310 -16.88 20.64 1.46
C CYS A 310 -16.25 19.42 0.78
N ARG A 311 -16.67 18.23 1.21
CA ARG A 311 -16.19 16.93 0.76
C ARG A 311 -17.36 16.10 0.28
N ILE A 312 -17.17 15.39 -0.83
CA ILE A 312 -18.20 14.54 -1.42
C ILE A 312 -17.63 13.18 -1.80
N ALA A 313 -18.47 12.16 -1.70
CA ALA A 313 -18.27 10.85 -2.29
C ALA A 313 -19.54 10.46 -3.06
N LEU A 314 -19.41 10.28 -4.37
CA LEU A 314 -20.50 9.82 -5.24
C LEU A 314 -20.19 8.41 -5.72
N SER A 315 -21.21 7.56 -5.73
CA SER A 315 -21.16 6.22 -6.31
C SER A 315 -22.55 5.84 -6.83
N ALA A 316 -22.69 4.65 -7.40
CA ALA A 316 -23.97 4.18 -7.92
C ALA A 316 -25.08 4.22 -6.85
N GLY A 317 -26.01 5.15 -7.02
CA GLY A 317 -27.16 5.32 -6.14
C GLY A 317 -26.87 5.96 -4.77
N ALA A 318 -25.64 6.41 -4.51
CA ALA A 318 -25.28 7.04 -3.24
C ALA A 318 -24.51 8.34 -3.45
N ALA A 319 -24.85 9.35 -2.64
CA ALA A 319 -24.14 10.60 -2.55
C ALA A 319 -23.96 10.93 -1.07
N HIS A 320 -22.71 10.99 -0.63
CA HIS A 320 -22.33 11.46 0.69
C HIS A 320 -21.67 12.83 0.57
N ALA A 321 -21.98 13.72 1.50
CA ALA A 321 -21.39 15.04 1.56
C ALA A 321 -21.20 15.49 3.01
N GLU A 322 -20.09 16.16 3.25
CA GLU A 322 -19.69 16.68 4.55
C GLU A 322 -19.24 18.14 4.38
N ASN A 323 -19.62 19.02 5.31
CA ASN A 323 -19.30 20.46 5.28
C ASN A 323 -19.72 21.21 3.99
N CYS A 324 -20.64 20.63 3.22
CA CYS A 324 -21.17 21.26 2.01
C CYS A 324 -22.37 22.16 2.32
N ARG A 325 -22.50 23.26 1.56
CA ARG A 325 -23.64 24.17 1.69
C ARG A 325 -24.96 23.47 1.36
N SER A 326 -26.05 23.91 1.98
CA SER A 326 -27.39 23.41 1.62
C SER A 326 -27.67 23.65 0.13
N GLY A 327 -28.16 22.63 -0.57
CA GLY A 327 -28.40 22.68 -2.01
C GLY A 327 -27.15 22.60 -2.90
N TRP A 328 -26.00 22.18 -2.35
CA TRP A 328 -24.77 21.93 -3.15
C TRP A 328 -25.03 20.98 -4.33
N ASP A 329 -26.00 20.09 -4.18
CA ASP A 329 -26.42 19.07 -5.12
C ASP A 329 -27.37 19.58 -6.23
N GLN A 330 -27.77 20.84 -6.16
CA GLN A 330 -28.70 21.49 -7.09
C GLN A 330 -28.00 22.51 -8.01
N THR A 331 -26.76 22.86 -7.71
CA THR A 331 -26.01 23.89 -8.43
C THR A 331 -24.62 23.39 -8.82
N PRO A 332 -24.02 23.88 -9.92
CA PRO A 332 -22.65 23.54 -10.29
C PRO A 332 -21.66 23.80 -9.16
N GLN A 333 -20.82 22.81 -8.86
CA GLN A 333 -19.76 22.90 -7.85
C GLN A 333 -18.37 22.86 -8.51
N LYS A 334 -17.37 23.46 -7.85
CA LYS A 334 -15.97 23.37 -8.26
C LYS A 334 -15.13 22.68 -7.20
N PHE A 335 -14.28 21.74 -7.62
CA PHE A 335 -13.34 21.00 -6.80
C PHE A 335 -11.98 21.00 -7.50
N GLY A 336 -11.10 21.96 -7.19
CA GLY A 336 -9.87 22.15 -7.95
C GLY A 336 -10.19 22.41 -9.43
N HIS A 337 -9.66 21.55 -10.31
CA HIS A 337 -9.92 21.62 -11.75
C HIS A 337 -11.18 20.88 -12.20
N LEU A 338 -11.99 20.33 -11.28
CA LEU A 338 -13.27 19.70 -11.60
C LEU A 338 -14.43 20.69 -11.50
N ALA A 339 -15.24 20.78 -12.54
CA ALA A 339 -16.59 21.34 -12.50
C ALA A 339 -17.62 20.20 -12.48
N LEU A 340 -18.34 20.08 -11.37
CA LEU A 340 -19.37 19.07 -11.15
C LEU A 340 -20.76 19.69 -11.35
N ILE A 341 -21.47 19.31 -12.41
CA ILE A 341 -22.73 19.93 -12.84
C ILE A 341 -23.90 18.95 -12.64
N PRO A 342 -24.83 19.21 -11.72
CA PRO A 342 -25.99 18.35 -11.54
C PRO A 342 -27.00 18.54 -12.68
N VAL A 343 -27.50 17.44 -13.25
CA VAL A 343 -28.52 17.46 -14.32
C VAL A 343 -29.91 17.34 -13.70
N THR A 344 -30.40 18.43 -13.10
CA THR A 344 -31.70 18.49 -12.40
C THR A 344 -32.88 18.83 -13.31
N ALA A 345 -32.61 19.31 -14.53
CA ALA A 345 -33.60 19.65 -15.53
C ALA A 345 -33.46 18.75 -16.78
N ALA A 346 -34.30 19.01 -17.80
CA ALA A 346 -34.22 18.32 -19.09
C ALA A 346 -32.87 18.52 -19.80
N CYS A 347 -32.20 19.65 -19.54
CA CYS A 347 -30.87 19.95 -20.07
C CYS A 347 -29.99 20.58 -18.99
N ALA A 348 -28.69 20.34 -19.09
CA ALA A 348 -27.65 21.08 -18.40
C ALA A 348 -26.90 21.95 -19.40
N GLU A 349 -26.44 23.12 -18.96
CA GLU A 349 -25.63 24.03 -19.76
C GLU A 349 -24.17 23.91 -19.33
N VAL A 350 -23.30 23.60 -20.29
CA VAL A 350 -21.85 23.54 -20.12
C VAL A 350 -21.25 24.76 -20.81
N THR A 351 -20.83 25.74 -20.01
CA THR A 351 -20.20 26.97 -20.50
C THR A 351 -18.76 26.71 -20.97
N GLN A 352 -18.16 27.72 -21.60
CA GLN A 352 -16.77 27.64 -22.05
C GLN A 352 -15.84 27.34 -20.87
N ARG A 353 -15.08 26.25 -20.99
CA ARG A 353 -14.24 25.68 -19.94
C ARG A 353 -12.93 26.45 -19.80
N ALA A 354 -12.41 26.55 -18.57
CA ALA A 354 -11.04 27.01 -18.37
C ALA A 354 -10.03 25.99 -18.96
N GLN A 355 -8.82 26.44 -19.29
CA GLN A 355 -7.75 25.53 -19.70
C GLN A 355 -7.51 24.49 -18.59
N ASN A 356 -7.55 23.20 -18.96
CA ASN A 356 -7.41 22.03 -18.08
C ASN A 356 -8.58 21.71 -17.13
N GLU A 357 -9.73 22.38 -17.26
CA GLU A 357 -10.93 22.03 -16.47
C GLU A 357 -11.55 20.71 -16.96
N THR A 358 -11.81 19.79 -16.03
CA THR A 358 -12.61 18.58 -16.26
C THR A 358 -14.05 18.86 -15.89
N VAL A 359 -15.00 18.50 -16.76
CA VAL A 359 -16.43 18.63 -16.47
C VAL A 359 -17.05 17.25 -16.29
N ILE A 360 -17.76 17.07 -15.18
CA ILE A 360 -18.56 15.89 -14.89
C ILE A 360 -20.02 16.30 -14.74
N LEU A 361 -20.90 15.65 -15.50
CA LEU A 361 -22.34 15.69 -15.26
C LEU A 361 -22.72 14.57 -14.30
N TRP A 362 -23.66 14.81 -13.40
CA TRP A 362 -24.15 13.80 -12.47
C TRP A 362 -25.65 13.97 -12.19
N ARG A 363 -26.24 13.06 -11.40
CA ARG A 363 -27.70 12.91 -11.21
C ARG A 363 -28.44 12.43 -12.46
N LEU A 364 -27.74 11.62 -13.24
CA LEU A 364 -28.30 10.92 -14.38
C LEU A 364 -28.77 9.54 -13.92
N ASN A 365 -29.69 8.95 -14.66
CA ASN A 365 -29.97 7.53 -14.50
C ASN A 365 -28.76 6.72 -15.01
N PRO A 366 -28.49 5.53 -14.45
CA PRO A 366 -27.47 4.63 -14.99
C PRO A 366 -27.68 4.41 -16.48
N GLN A 367 -26.61 4.56 -17.28
CA GLN A 367 -26.63 4.41 -18.74
C GLN A 367 -27.57 5.38 -19.50
N GLU A 368 -28.03 6.45 -18.85
CA GLU A 368 -28.90 7.44 -19.48
C GLU A 368 -28.23 8.09 -20.70
N ALA A 369 -28.95 8.09 -21.83
CA ALA A 369 -28.52 8.74 -23.05
C ALA A 369 -28.74 10.24 -22.96
N LEU A 370 -27.71 11.01 -23.29
CA LEU A 370 -27.73 12.46 -23.41
C LEU A 370 -27.35 12.86 -24.82
N SER A 371 -28.07 13.84 -25.35
CA SER A 371 -27.85 14.44 -26.66
C SER A 371 -27.17 15.80 -26.52
N TYR A 372 -26.23 16.09 -27.42
CA TYR A 372 -25.57 17.38 -27.50
C TYR A 372 -25.30 17.74 -28.97
N ARG A 373 -24.94 19.00 -29.23
CA ARG A 373 -24.56 19.45 -30.57
C ARG A 373 -23.08 19.72 -30.67
N GLU A 374 -22.42 19.07 -31.61
CA GLU A 374 -21.02 19.28 -31.96
C GLU A 374 -20.90 19.47 -33.46
N ASN A 375 -20.24 20.53 -33.92
CA ASN A 375 -20.05 20.82 -35.36
C ASN A 375 -21.36 20.77 -36.19
N ASN A 376 -22.46 21.30 -35.63
CA ASN A 376 -23.82 21.25 -36.19
C ASN A 376 -24.45 19.85 -36.34
N LYS A 377 -23.85 18.80 -35.80
CA LYS A 377 -24.43 17.45 -35.73
C LYS A 377 -24.97 17.18 -34.34
N ASN A 378 -26.04 16.39 -34.27
CA ASN A 378 -26.55 15.87 -33.01
C ASN A 378 -25.77 14.60 -32.70
N GLU A 379 -25.09 14.60 -31.56
CA GLU A 379 -24.34 13.45 -31.05
C GLU A 379 -25.01 12.95 -29.76
N SER A 380 -24.74 11.70 -29.40
CA SER A 380 -25.25 11.07 -28.19
C SER A 380 -24.11 10.50 -27.35
N ILE A 381 -24.24 10.58 -26.04
CA ILE A 381 -23.29 10.05 -25.06
C ILE A 381 -24.06 9.46 -23.89
N HIS A 382 -23.52 8.44 -23.23
CA HIS A 382 -24.19 7.72 -22.14
C HIS A 382 -23.49 7.97 -20.82
N ALA A 383 -24.27 8.16 -19.75
CA ALA A 383 -23.76 8.08 -18.39
C ALA A 383 -23.19 6.69 -18.09
N ASP A 384 -22.29 6.60 -17.13
CA ASP A 384 -21.81 5.31 -16.61
C ASP A 384 -22.91 4.58 -15.80
N THR A 385 -22.53 3.45 -15.19
CA THR A 385 -23.41 2.69 -14.29
C THR A 385 -23.74 3.42 -12.99
N ALA A 386 -22.96 4.45 -12.61
CA ALA A 386 -23.20 5.29 -11.45
C ALA A 386 -24.08 6.52 -11.75
N GLY A 387 -24.50 6.74 -13.00
CA GLY A 387 -25.24 7.94 -13.38
C GLY A 387 -24.37 9.19 -13.42
N ILE A 388 -23.08 9.01 -13.73
CA ILE A 388 -22.05 10.03 -13.86
C ILE A 388 -21.54 10.03 -15.30
N LEU A 389 -21.31 11.21 -15.85
CA LEU A 389 -20.77 11.38 -17.19
C LEU A 389 -19.60 12.36 -17.18
N ARG A 390 -18.39 11.84 -17.40
CA ARG A 390 -17.22 12.67 -17.69
C ARG A 390 -17.25 13.14 -19.13
N LEU A 391 -17.23 14.46 -19.36
CA LEU A 391 -17.29 15.02 -20.70
C LEU A 391 -15.90 15.21 -21.31
N ASN A 392 -15.75 14.82 -22.59
CA ASN A 392 -14.58 15.17 -23.39
C ASN A 392 -14.40 16.69 -23.47
N ARG A 393 -13.15 17.14 -23.69
CA ARG A 393 -12.77 18.57 -23.65
C ARG A 393 -13.55 19.44 -24.65
N ASP A 394 -13.92 18.86 -25.79
CA ASP A 394 -14.53 19.61 -26.90
C ASP A 394 -16.06 19.77 -26.78
N ILE A 395 -16.68 19.07 -25.82
CA ILE A 395 -18.13 19.10 -25.63
C ILE A 395 -18.54 20.36 -24.84
N GLN A 396 -19.34 21.23 -25.45
CA GLN A 396 -19.85 22.46 -24.82
C GLN A 396 -21.29 22.77 -25.25
N GLY A 397 -21.95 23.69 -24.55
CA GLY A 397 -23.31 24.12 -24.83
C GLY A 397 -24.36 23.32 -24.06
N LYS A 398 -25.55 23.17 -24.66
CA LYS A 398 -26.67 22.47 -24.02
C LYS A 398 -26.56 20.96 -24.24
N ILE A 399 -26.56 20.22 -23.13
CA ILE A 399 -26.57 18.76 -23.10
C ILE A 399 -27.90 18.34 -22.49
N CYS A 400 -28.71 17.61 -23.23
CA CYS A 400 -30.09 17.31 -22.89
C CYS A 400 -30.32 15.81 -22.75
N ARG A 401 -31.17 15.39 -21.81
CA ARG A 401 -31.64 14.01 -21.73
C ARG A 401 -32.31 13.64 -23.06
N SER A 402 -31.89 12.52 -23.65
CA SER A 402 -32.52 12.02 -24.87
C SER A 402 -33.95 11.59 -24.55
N ARG A 403 -34.91 11.99 -25.39
CA ARG A 403 -36.32 11.62 -25.22
C ARG A 403 -36.60 10.18 -25.65
#